data_AF-A0AA39HQW1-F1
#
_entry.id   AF-A0AA39HQW1-F1
#
_cell.length_a   1.000
_cell.length_b   1.000
_cell.length_c   1.000
_cell.angle_alpha   90.00
_cell.angle_beta   90.00
_cell.angle_gamma   90.00
#
_symmetry.space_group_name_H-M   'P 1'
#
loop_
_entity.id
_entity.type
_entity.pdbx_description
1 polymer ?
#
loop_
_entity_poly.entity_id
_entity_poly.type
_entity_poly.pdbx_seq_one_letter_code
_entity_poly.pdbx_strand_id
1 'polypeptide(L)'
;MGAEVTEGRPGPYFEGSYRSSYDVNSEEMGEHTTETVTKRVNLVTKHHQDMVNSGNVPSNLSSRIWPEPGTYINDGEHQYRITKTVIPVQNGNHHSESEGSAMASAFQKNQFAILILVFQIIFFVLFGLFGTYTNDAMPSGSESTNYVNSKYPLFQDVHVMIFVGFGFLMTFLKRYGFSAVSINMLLACFTIEWGMIFRGFLQHNFSETGVFTISIEDLLTADFAAAVVLITMGCMLGKLSPSQYVIMALLETPVAIGIEHIVVHVFHVNDVGGSMIVHVFGAYFGLALSRVFYKKEYVSHENEGSTYHTDIFAMIGALFLWLFWPSFNAAPADPEDARHRAILNTYLSMVASVMATFLVSFLVNKHRHIDMVHIANSTLAGGVAIGTNANVILSPLHALLVGFFAGCLSVVGYQYITPFMANKLKMHDTCGVHNLHGMPGVVAGLTSVLFAFVYDPALYGSTYAKIYKATEHGRDHKTQALYQLAGLGLVLGSSLLSGAITGLILKMKIWNQVRDKEYYADGDYFHTPDDYDFTTRIISNIDHVEVTEHTKLKESV
;
A
#
# COMPACT_ATOMS: atom_id res chain seq x y z
N MET A 1 64.23 -48.71 29.54
CA MET A 1 64.96 -47.96 28.50
C MET A 1 63.88 -47.26 27.69
N GLY A 2 63.54 -45.98 27.84
CA GLY A 2 64.40 -44.78 27.94
C GLY A 2 65.10 -44.56 26.58
N ALA A 3 65.10 -43.41 25.90
CA ALA A 3 64.58 -42.06 26.10
C ALA A 3 64.77 -41.25 24.77
N GLU A 4 64.10 -40.08 24.66
CA GLU A 4 64.51 -38.75 24.09
C GLU A 4 65.04 -38.60 22.64
N VAL A 5 64.58 -37.68 21.76
CA VAL A 5 64.38 -36.19 21.74
C VAL A 5 65.60 -35.38 21.26
N THR A 6 65.37 -34.46 20.28
CA THR A 6 65.90 -33.08 20.02
C THR A 6 66.16 -32.83 18.52
N GLU A 7 66.02 -31.64 17.92
CA GLU A 7 65.28 -30.38 18.12
C GLU A 7 65.48 -29.53 16.83
N GLY A 8 64.57 -28.58 16.55
CA GLY A 8 64.78 -27.51 15.57
C GLY A 8 63.53 -26.63 15.39
N ARG A 9 63.42 -25.52 16.14
CA ARG A 9 62.36 -24.48 16.09
C ARG A 9 62.56 -23.49 14.93
N PRO A 10 61.52 -22.70 14.52
CA PRO A 10 61.17 -21.43 15.20
C PRO A 10 59.66 -21.35 15.52
N GLY A 11 59.20 -20.89 16.69
CA GLY A 11 58.96 -19.47 17.04
C GLY A 11 57.43 -19.20 17.11
N PRO A 12 56.87 -18.54 18.15
CA PRO A 12 55.42 -18.49 18.35
C PRO A 12 54.79 -17.29 17.63
N TYR A 13 53.87 -17.55 16.70
CA TYR A 13 52.90 -16.53 16.26
C TYR A 13 51.63 -16.67 17.09
N PHE A 14 51.30 -15.61 17.82
CA PHE A 14 50.03 -15.47 18.51
C PHE A 14 48.92 -15.23 17.46
N GLU A 15 48.21 -16.29 17.09
CA GLU A 15 46.90 -16.17 16.44
C GLU A 15 45.86 -15.78 17.49
N GLY A 16 45.47 -14.51 17.51
CA GLY A 16 44.28 -14.07 18.24
C GLY A 16 43.03 -14.48 17.46
N SER A 17 42.45 -15.64 17.77
CA SER A 17 41.11 -15.98 17.29
C SER A 17 40.07 -15.41 18.25
N TYR A 18 39.24 -14.48 17.77
CA TYR A 18 38.05 -14.07 18.50
C TYR A 18 36.92 -15.04 18.18
N ARG A 19 36.54 -15.84 19.17
CA ARG A 19 35.43 -16.77 19.06
C ARG A 19 34.18 -16.09 19.62
N SER A 20 33.27 -15.72 18.75
CA SER A 20 31.96 -15.21 19.13
C SER A 20 30.88 -16.19 18.69
N SER A 21 30.26 -16.88 19.65
CA SER A 21 29.01 -17.62 19.45
C SER A 21 27.85 -16.64 19.64
N TYR A 22 26.98 -16.51 18.65
CA TYR A 22 25.75 -15.72 18.78
C TYR A 22 24.57 -16.70 18.79
N ASP A 23 23.85 -16.76 19.91
CA ASP A 23 22.54 -17.40 19.96
C ASP A 23 21.57 -16.54 19.17
N VAL A 24 20.84 -17.15 18.22
CA VAL A 24 19.86 -16.46 17.38
C VAL A 24 18.56 -16.33 18.17
N ASN A 25 18.62 -15.69 19.33
CA ASN A 25 17.43 -15.27 20.03
C ASN A 25 17.17 -13.80 19.66
N SER A 26 16.11 -13.56 18.88
CA SER A 26 15.79 -12.23 18.35
C SER A 26 15.53 -11.18 19.43
N GLU A 27 15.20 -11.62 20.65
CA GLU A 27 14.93 -10.75 21.80
C GLU A 27 16.18 -10.09 22.41
N GLU A 28 17.39 -10.60 22.12
CA GLU A 28 18.65 -10.11 22.73
C GLU A 28 19.62 -9.42 21.74
N MET A 29 19.28 -9.36 20.44
CA MET A 29 20.17 -8.79 19.41
C MET A 29 19.91 -7.30 19.15
N GLY A 30 20.98 -6.48 19.14
CA GLY A 30 20.94 -5.11 18.64
C GLY A 30 20.97 -5.04 17.10
N GLU A 31 20.57 -3.90 16.52
CA GLU A 31 20.48 -3.68 15.05
C GLU A 31 21.74 -4.12 14.28
N HIS A 32 22.94 -3.76 14.76
CA HIS A 32 24.21 -4.14 14.11
C HIS A 32 24.48 -5.65 14.14
N THR A 33 24.01 -6.35 15.16
CA THR A 33 24.16 -7.81 15.30
C THR A 33 23.23 -8.52 14.31
N THR A 34 22.00 -8.04 14.18
CA THR A 34 21.02 -8.57 13.22
C THR A 34 21.49 -8.40 11.79
N GLU A 35 21.96 -7.21 11.40
CA GLU A 35 22.47 -6.94 10.04
C GLU A 35 23.67 -7.84 9.68
N THR A 36 24.58 -8.03 10.65
CA THR A 36 25.75 -8.90 10.49
C THR A 36 25.36 -10.37 10.35
N VAL A 37 24.41 -10.85 11.16
CA VAL A 37 23.88 -12.21 11.09
C VAL A 37 23.16 -12.44 9.76
N THR A 38 22.28 -11.52 9.35
CA THR A 38 21.56 -11.59 8.07
C THR A 38 22.53 -11.61 6.88
N LYS A 39 23.56 -10.76 6.86
CA LYS A 39 24.57 -10.75 5.80
C LYS A 39 25.31 -12.09 5.71
N ARG A 40 25.63 -12.70 6.86
CA ARG A 40 26.33 -13.99 6.95
C ARG A 40 25.44 -15.18 6.55
N VAL A 41 24.16 -15.19 6.94
CA VAL A 41 23.17 -16.18 6.50
C VAL A 41 22.98 -16.11 4.98
N ASN A 42 22.84 -14.91 4.42
CA ASN A 42 22.73 -14.72 2.97
C ASN A 42 23.96 -15.25 2.21
N LEU A 43 25.15 -15.18 2.82
CA LEU A 43 26.38 -15.73 2.25
C LEU A 43 26.35 -17.27 2.18
N VAL A 44 25.90 -17.92 3.25
CA VAL A 44 25.71 -19.38 3.34
C VAL A 44 24.65 -19.82 2.31
N THR A 45 23.54 -19.08 2.21
CA THR A 45 22.47 -19.33 1.25
C THR A 45 22.95 -19.21 -0.19
N LYS A 46 23.72 -18.16 -0.52
CA LYS A 46 24.28 -17.98 -1.86
C LYS A 46 25.25 -19.11 -2.23
N HIS A 47 26.12 -19.50 -1.31
CA HIS A 47 27.05 -20.61 -1.54
C HIS A 47 26.31 -21.93 -1.78
N HIS A 48 25.23 -22.20 -1.05
CA HIS A 48 24.36 -23.35 -1.30
C HIS A 48 23.77 -23.31 -2.71
N GLN A 49 23.22 -22.16 -3.12
CA GLN A 49 22.64 -21.98 -4.45
C GLN A 49 23.67 -22.21 -5.56
N ASP A 50 24.90 -21.73 -5.39
CA ASP A 50 25.98 -21.95 -6.35
C ASP A 50 26.36 -23.44 -6.46
N MET A 51 26.37 -24.18 -5.34
CA MET A 51 26.58 -25.64 -5.38
C MET A 51 25.46 -26.37 -6.13
N VAL A 52 24.20 -26.01 -5.87
CA VAL A 52 23.03 -26.59 -6.56
C VAL A 52 23.10 -26.29 -8.06
N ASN A 53 23.38 -25.05 -8.43
CA ASN A 53 23.49 -24.62 -9.83
C ASN A 53 24.68 -25.27 -10.56
N SER A 54 25.76 -25.60 -9.85
CA SER A 54 26.94 -26.25 -10.40
C SER A 54 26.80 -27.77 -10.61
N GLY A 55 25.67 -28.37 -10.20
CA GLY A 55 25.42 -29.82 -10.33
C GLY A 55 26.24 -30.70 -9.39
N ASN A 56 27.00 -30.12 -8.46
CA ASN A 56 27.81 -30.84 -7.46
C ASN A 56 26.95 -31.32 -6.27
N VAL A 57 25.86 -32.02 -6.56
CA VAL A 57 24.89 -32.51 -5.57
C VAL A 57 25.05 -34.03 -5.41
N PRO A 58 25.43 -34.56 -4.24
CA PRO A 58 25.48 -36.01 -4.00
C PRO A 58 24.09 -36.65 -4.13
N SER A 59 24.00 -37.82 -4.77
CA SER A 59 22.74 -38.45 -5.18
C SER A 59 21.83 -38.95 -4.05
N ASN A 60 22.25 -38.86 -2.79
CA ASN A 60 21.54 -39.43 -1.64
C ASN A 60 21.34 -38.39 -0.53
N LEU A 61 20.40 -37.47 -0.72
CA LEU A 61 19.54 -36.80 0.27
C LEU A 61 18.85 -35.65 -0.45
N SER A 62 17.59 -35.84 -0.83
CA SER A 62 16.79 -34.76 -1.40
C SER A 62 16.64 -33.62 -0.38
N SER A 63 17.08 -32.42 -0.78
CA SER A 63 16.70 -31.08 -0.26
C SER A 63 17.43 -30.41 0.92
N ARG A 64 18.55 -30.91 1.46
CA ARG A 64 19.31 -30.19 2.51
C ARG A 64 20.83 -30.33 2.37
N ILE A 65 21.47 -29.51 1.54
CA ILE A 65 22.95 -29.45 1.47
C ILE A 65 23.43 -28.17 2.14
N TRP A 66 23.64 -28.21 3.45
CA TRP A 66 24.35 -27.11 4.10
C TRP A 66 25.86 -27.28 3.90
N PRO A 67 26.64 -26.19 3.81
CA PRO A 67 28.08 -26.32 3.70
C PRO A 67 28.66 -27.04 4.92
N GLU A 68 29.55 -28.00 4.66
CA GLU A 68 30.14 -28.84 5.70
C GLU A 68 31.00 -28.01 6.66
N PRO A 69 31.01 -28.35 7.97
CA PRO A 69 31.99 -27.81 8.90
C PRO A 69 33.41 -27.96 8.35
N GLY A 70 34.12 -26.85 8.20
CA GLY A 70 35.44 -26.76 7.57
C GLY A 70 35.44 -25.98 6.26
N THR A 71 34.28 -25.77 5.64
CA THR A 71 34.13 -25.00 4.40
C THR A 71 34.41 -23.51 4.64
N TYR A 72 35.15 -22.90 3.71
CA TYR A 72 35.41 -21.46 3.72
C TYR A 72 34.52 -20.74 2.71
N ILE A 73 33.87 -19.66 3.13
CA ILE A 73 33.05 -18.79 2.29
C ILE A 73 33.62 -17.36 2.35
N ASN A 74 33.52 -16.63 1.24
CA ASN A 74 34.17 -15.32 1.07
C ASN A 74 33.16 -14.28 0.57
N ASP A 75 33.14 -13.09 1.16
CA ASP A 75 32.27 -11.98 0.76
C ASP A 75 32.98 -10.90 -0.08
N GLY A 76 34.25 -11.12 -0.42
CA GLY A 76 35.12 -10.21 -1.17
C GLY A 76 36.12 -9.47 -0.29
N GLU A 77 35.82 -9.26 1.00
CA GLU A 77 36.69 -8.56 1.95
C GLU A 77 37.15 -9.46 3.11
N HIS A 78 36.32 -10.44 3.50
CA HIS A 78 36.56 -11.31 4.64
C HIS A 78 36.35 -12.79 4.25
N GLN A 79 37.16 -13.66 4.85
CA GLN A 79 37.05 -15.11 4.69
C GLN A 79 36.50 -15.73 5.98
N TYR A 80 35.40 -16.46 5.85
CA TYR A 80 34.68 -17.06 6.97
C TYR A 80 34.83 -18.57 6.92
N ARG A 81 35.17 -19.18 8.05
CA ARG A 81 35.19 -20.65 8.20
C ARG A 81 33.93 -21.12 8.90
N ILE A 82 33.22 -22.06 8.31
CA ILE A 82 32.07 -22.71 8.95
C ILE A 82 32.62 -23.72 9.95
N THR A 83 32.33 -23.54 11.24
CA THR A 83 32.85 -24.43 12.30
C THR A 83 31.85 -25.49 12.73
N LYS A 84 30.54 -25.22 12.62
CA LYS A 84 29.48 -26.14 12.99
C LYS A 84 28.19 -25.83 12.23
N THR A 85 27.56 -26.86 11.68
CA THR A 85 26.25 -26.78 11.03
C THR A 85 25.30 -27.68 11.84
N VAL A 86 24.30 -27.09 12.51
CA VAL A 86 23.30 -27.85 13.28
C VAL A 86 22.02 -27.87 12.46
N ILE A 87 21.55 -29.05 12.08
CA ILE A 87 20.31 -29.26 11.33
C ILE A 87 19.33 -29.95 12.27
N PRO A 88 18.14 -29.39 12.54
CA PRO A 88 17.11 -30.15 13.24
C PRO A 88 16.62 -31.28 12.33
N VAL A 89 16.82 -32.52 12.77
CA VAL A 89 16.16 -33.69 12.18
C VAL A 89 14.73 -33.72 12.73
N GLN A 90 13.81 -33.02 12.08
CA GLN A 90 12.42 -33.41 12.17
C GLN A 90 12.18 -34.49 11.12
N ASN A 91 12.30 -35.75 11.55
CA ASN A 91 11.54 -36.84 10.94
C ASN A 91 10.06 -36.59 11.27
N GLY A 92 9.42 -35.73 10.50
CA GLY A 92 7.99 -35.53 10.51
C GLY A 92 7.48 -35.82 9.13
N ASN A 93 6.84 -36.96 8.95
CA ASN A 93 5.82 -37.07 7.91
C ASN A 93 4.97 -35.80 7.99
N HIS A 94 4.94 -34.98 6.94
CA HIS A 94 3.85 -34.03 6.74
C HIS A 94 2.58 -34.84 6.45
N HIS A 95 2.10 -35.57 7.45
CA HIS A 95 0.67 -35.69 7.62
C HIS A 95 0.19 -34.27 7.86
N SER A 96 -0.71 -33.83 7.01
CA SER A 96 -1.58 -32.70 7.26
C SER A 96 -2.13 -32.81 8.67
N GLU A 97 -1.51 -32.12 9.62
CA GLU A 97 -2.15 -31.77 10.88
C GLU A 97 -3.25 -30.77 10.53
N SER A 98 -4.38 -31.34 10.17
CA SER A 98 -5.69 -30.72 10.15
C SER A 98 -6.10 -30.43 11.60
N GLU A 99 -5.34 -29.61 12.32
CA GLU A 99 -5.79 -29.08 13.59
C GLU A 99 -6.78 -27.94 13.30
N GLY A 100 -8.06 -28.31 13.30
CA GLY A 100 -9.18 -27.37 13.21
C GLY A 100 -10.17 -27.58 12.06
N SER A 101 -10.22 -28.74 11.39
CA SER A 101 -11.35 -29.02 10.49
C SER A 101 -12.57 -29.52 11.27
N ALA A 102 -13.22 -28.64 12.02
CA ALA A 102 -14.68 -28.71 12.07
C ALA A 102 -15.14 -28.65 10.60
N MET A 103 -15.84 -29.67 10.10
CA MET A 103 -16.21 -29.79 8.67
C MET A 103 -16.66 -28.43 8.12
N ALA A 104 -15.77 -27.76 7.39
CA ALA A 104 -16.09 -26.48 6.78
C ALA A 104 -17.29 -26.71 5.86
N SER A 105 -18.34 -25.91 6.02
CA SER A 105 -19.56 -26.12 5.22
C SER A 105 -19.23 -26.01 3.73
N ALA A 106 -20.02 -26.65 2.87
CA ALA A 106 -19.84 -26.53 1.42
C ALA A 106 -19.84 -25.05 0.94
N PHE A 107 -20.54 -24.18 1.67
CA PHE A 107 -20.49 -22.73 1.48
C PHE A 107 -19.11 -22.15 1.82
N GLN A 108 -18.53 -22.46 2.98
CA GLN A 108 -17.20 -21.95 3.37
C GLN A 108 -16.11 -22.38 2.39
N LYS A 109 -16.13 -23.63 1.91
CA LYS A 109 -15.15 -24.12 0.93
C LYS A 109 -15.20 -23.38 -0.41
N ASN A 110 -16.40 -22.99 -0.85
CA ASN A 110 -16.63 -22.36 -2.15
C ASN A 110 -17.02 -20.88 -2.03
N GLN A 111 -16.83 -20.25 -0.85
CA GLN A 111 -17.42 -18.95 -0.53
C GLN A 111 -17.00 -17.88 -1.52
N PHE A 112 -15.70 -17.80 -1.81
CA PHE A 112 -15.17 -16.81 -2.74
C PHE A 112 -15.82 -16.94 -4.13
N ALA A 113 -15.83 -18.15 -4.68
CA ALA A 113 -16.43 -18.43 -5.99
C ALA A 113 -17.93 -18.11 -6.02
N ILE A 114 -18.67 -18.46 -4.96
CA ILE A 114 -20.10 -18.16 -4.85
C ILE A 114 -20.33 -16.64 -4.82
N LEU A 115 -19.58 -15.89 -4.02
CA LEU A 115 -19.73 -14.44 -3.91
C LEU A 115 -19.46 -13.76 -5.26
N ILE A 116 -18.34 -14.08 -5.91
CA ILE A 116 -17.99 -13.51 -7.22
C ILE A 116 -19.07 -13.83 -8.26
N LEU A 117 -19.50 -15.10 -8.35
CA LEU A 117 -20.51 -15.50 -9.33
C LEU A 117 -21.84 -14.79 -9.09
N VAL A 118 -22.30 -14.74 -7.83
CA VAL A 118 -23.56 -14.08 -7.48
C VAL A 118 -23.52 -12.59 -7.79
N PHE A 119 -22.48 -11.87 -7.39
CA PHE A 119 -22.38 -10.44 -7.66
C PHE A 119 -22.21 -10.15 -9.14
N GLN A 120 -21.42 -10.95 -9.87
CA GLN A 120 -21.27 -10.77 -11.32
C GLN A 120 -22.61 -10.96 -12.05
N ILE A 121 -23.41 -11.97 -11.67
CA ILE A 121 -24.75 -12.16 -12.23
C ILE A 121 -25.64 -10.96 -11.92
N ILE A 122 -25.60 -10.44 -10.68
CA ILE A 122 -26.34 -9.23 -10.31
C ILE A 122 -25.90 -8.05 -11.18
N PHE A 123 -24.61 -7.81 -11.36
CA PHE A 123 -24.10 -6.73 -12.18
C PHE A 123 -24.53 -6.87 -13.64
N PHE A 124 -24.45 -8.07 -14.22
CA PHE A 124 -24.96 -8.32 -15.57
C PHE A 124 -26.45 -8.00 -15.72
N VAL A 125 -27.27 -8.39 -14.74
CA VAL A 125 -28.70 -8.08 -14.75
C VAL A 125 -28.91 -6.57 -14.65
N LEU A 126 -28.21 -5.88 -13.74
CA LEU A 126 -28.38 -4.44 -13.56
C LEU A 126 -27.89 -3.63 -14.77
N PHE A 127 -26.73 -3.96 -15.35
CA PHE A 127 -26.27 -3.36 -16.60
C PHE A 127 -27.21 -3.67 -17.77
N GLY A 128 -27.68 -4.91 -17.89
CA GLY A 128 -28.58 -5.30 -18.98
C GLY A 128 -29.96 -4.65 -18.91
N LEU A 129 -30.46 -4.37 -17.70
CA LEU A 129 -31.76 -3.73 -17.50
C LEU A 129 -31.68 -2.20 -17.56
N PHE A 130 -30.60 -1.61 -17.04
CA PHE A 130 -30.55 -0.17 -16.75
C PHE A 130 -29.40 0.56 -17.44
N GLY A 131 -28.38 -0.13 -17.96
CA GLY A 131 -27.20 0.49 -18.57
C GLY A 131 -27.40 0.79 -20.05
N THR A 132 -26.99 1.99 -20.48
CA THR A 132 -26.89 2.37 -21.89
C THR A 132 -25.65 3.23 -22.13
N TYR A 133 -25.24 3.39 -23.39
CA TYR A 133 -24.16 4.33 -23.73
C TYR A 133 -24.71 5.75 -23.89
N THR A 134 -23.88 6.76 -23.60
CA THR A 134 -24.21 8.15 -23.96
C THR A 134 -24.42 8.30 -25.47
N ASN A 135 -25.23 9.28 -25.88
CA ASN A 135 -25.51 9.56 -27.29
C ASN A 135 -24.24 9.71 -28.14
N ASP A 136 -23.18 10.33 -27.59
CA ASP A 136 -21.90 10.52 -28.29
C ASP A 136 -21.14 9.21 -28.58
N ALA A 137 -21.45 8.12 -27.88
CA ALA A 137 -20.87 6.80 -28.12
C ALA A 137 -21.73 5.93 -29.06
N MET A 138 -22.92 6.40 -29.43
CA MET A 138 -23.81 5.71 -30.38
C MET A 138 -23.47 6.11 -31.83
N PRO A 139 -23.78 5.28 -32.85
CA PRO A 139 -23.45 5.58 -34.25
C PRO A 139 -24.03 6.90 -34.81
N SER A 140 -25.04 7.45 -34.17
CA SER A 140 -25.66 8.74 -34.52
C SER A 140 -25.21 9.91 -33.61
N GLY A 141 -24.17 9.69 -32.80
CA GLY A 141 -23.61 10.65 -31.87
C GLY A 141 -22.80 11.76 -32.54
N SER A 142 -22.24 12.64 -31.72
CA SER A 142 -21.36 13.71 -32.21
C SER A 142 -20.12 13.16 -32.91
N GLU A 143 -19.75 13.73 -34.06
CA GLU A 143 -18.46 13.46 -34.73
C GLU A 143 -17.28 14.16 -34.03
N SER A 144 -17.52 14.91 -32.94
CA SER A 144 -16.47 15.64 -32.23
C SER A 144 -15.54 14.70 -31.47
N THR A 145 -14.26 14.71 -31.84
CA THR A 145 -13.21 13.96 -31.13
C THR A 145 -12.64 14.70 -29.92
N ASN A 146 -13.09 15.94 -29.64
CA ASN A 146 -12.53 16.78 -28.58
C ASN A 146 -12.61 16.11 -27.20
N TYR A 147 -13.73 15.43 -26.92
CA TYR A 147 -13.92 14.74 -25.65
C TYR A 147 -12.97 13.56 -25.49
N VAL A 148 -12.83 12.74 -26.54
CA VAL A 148 -11.86 11.64 -26.57
C VAL A 148 -10.43 12.19 -26.42
N ASN A 149 -10.09 13.26 -27.12
CA ASN A 149 -8.73 13.83 -27.07
C ASN A 149 -8.38 14.52 -25.74
N SER A 150 -9.38 14.96 -24.95
CA SER A 150 -9.15 15.70 -23.70
C SER A 150 -9.37 14.88 -22.43
N LYS A 151 -10.37 13.98 -22.41
CA LYS A 151 -10.74 13.20 -21.22
C LYS A 151 -10.19 11.79 -21.23
N TYR A 152 -10.05 11.14 -22.40
CA TYR A 152 -9.51 9.78 -22.46
C TYR A 152 -8.06 9.67 -21.94
N PRO A 153 -7.12 10.60 -22.26
CA PRO A 153 -5.77 10.53 -21.70
C PRO A 153 -5.76 10.65 -20.17
N LEU A 154 -6.57 11.55 -19.61
CA LEU A 154 -6.69 11.72 -18.17
C LEU A 154 -7.28 10.48 -17.50
N PHE A 155 -8.26 9.83 -18.15
CA PHE A 155 -8.76 8.52 -17.73
C PHE A 155 -7.64 7.47 -17.75
N GLN A 156 -6.86 7.35 -18.83
CA GLN A 156 -5.79 6.35 -18.92
C GLN A 156 -4.76 6.52 -17.80
N ASP A 157 -4.36 7.75 -17.51
CA ASP A 157 -3.43 8.07 -16.43
C ASP A 157 -3.97 7.61 -15.07
N VAL A 158 -5.22 7.95 -14.76
CA VAL A 158 -5.90 7.51 -13.53
C VAL A 158 -6.05 5.99 -13.49
N HIS A 159 -6.40 5.35 -14.60
CA HIS A 159 -6.53 3.91 -14.69
C HIS A 159 -5.21 3.20 -14.39
N VAL A 160 -4.08 3.73 -14.88
CA VAL A 160 -2.76 3.20 -14.53
C VAL A 160 -2.46 3.37 -13.04
N MET A 161 -2.87 4.48 -12.43
CA MET A 161 -2.75 4.65 -10.97
C MET A 161 -3.51 3.57 -10.19
N ILE A 162 -4.71 3.19 -10.63
CA ILE A 162 -5.53 2.15 -9.98
C ILE A 162 -4.88 0.76 -10.08
N PHE A 163 -4.49 0.35 -11.28
CA PHE A 163 -4.04 -1.03 -11.51
C PHE A 163 -2.54 -1.24 -11.26
N VAL A 164 -1.70 -0.30 -11.67
CA VAL A 164 -0.24 -0.39 -11.50
C VAL A 164 0.20 0.36 -10.25
N GLY A 165 -0.28 1.59 -10.06
CA GLY A 165 0.11 2.45 -8.95
C GLY A 165 -0.15 1.82 -7.58
N PHE A 166 -1.43 1.69 -7.20
CA PHE A 166 -1.83 1.03 -5.96
C PHE A 166 -1.38 -0.44 -5.91
N GLY A 167 -1.59 -1.17 -7.02
CA GLY A 167 -1.28 -2.59 -7.10
C GLY A 167 0.17 -2.90 -6.76
N PHE A 168 1.14 -2.22 -7.38
CA PHE A 168 2.55 -2.43 -7.08
C PHE A 168 3.00 -1.76 -5.80
N LEU A 169 2.47 -0.58 -5.41
CA LEU A 169 2.85 0.07 -4.15
C LEU A 169 2.66 -0.87 -2.94
N MET A 170 1.60 -1.67 -2.97
CA MET A 170 1.26 -2.63 -1.92
C MET A 170 2.09 -3.93 -1.97
N THR A 171 2.94 -4.14 -2.98
CA THR A 171 3.79 -5.34 -3.09
C THR A 171 5.04 -5.31 -2.20
N PHE A 172 5.22 -4.27 -1.38
CA PHE A 172 6.34 -4.18 -0.44
C PHE A 172 6.39 -5.36 0.54
N LEU A 173 5.24 -5.93 0.90
CA LEU A 173 5.14 -7.11 1.76
C LEU A 173 5.81 -8.33 1.11
N LYS A 174 6.90 -8.79 1.73
CA LYS A 174 7.80 -9.82 1.21
C LYS A 174 7.16 -11.16 0.83
N ARG A 175 5.99 -11.48 1.37
CA ARG A 175 5.26 -12.74 1.14
C ARG A 175 3.82 -12.56 0.66
N TYR A 176 3.41 -11.34 0.34
CA TYR A 176 2.03 -11.01 -0.04
C TYR A 176 1.94 -10.37 -1.43
N GLY A 177 2.95 -10.58 -2.28
CA GLY A 177 3.06 -9.93 -3.58
C GLY A 177 1.95 -10.35 -4.55
N PHE A 178 1.56 -11.64 -4.56
CA PHE A 178 0.50 -12.11 -5.45
C PHE A 178 -0.84 -11.55 -5.02
N SER A 179 -1.15 -11.62 -3.73
CA SER A 179 -2.39 -11.07 -3.19
C SER A 179 -2.45 -9.55 -3.39
N ALA A 180 -1.36 -8.81 -3.11
CA ALA A 180 -1.33 -7.36 -3.27
C ALA A 180 -1.75 -6.92 -4.68
N VAL A 181 -1.14 -7.47 -5.73
CA VAL A 181 -1.45 -7.05 -7.11
C VAL A 181 -2.76 -7.63 -7.64
N SER A 182 -3.03 -8.92 -7.39
CA SER A 182 -4.19 -9.59 -7.98
C SER A 182 -5.49 -9.29 -7.26
N ILE A 183 -5.47 -9.14 -5.93
CA ILE A 183 -6.64 -8.70 -5.17
C ILE A 183 -6.90 -7.22 -5.40
N ASN A 184 -5.86 -6.38 -5.58
CA ASN A 184 -6.04 -5.00 -6.05
C ASN A 184 -6.81 -4.98 -7.39
N MET A 185 -6.36 -5.76 -8.37
CA MET A 185 -7.04 -5.87 -9.67
C MET A 185 -8.49 -6.35 -9.53
N LEU A 186 -8.73 -7.37 -8.70
CA LEU A 186 -10.07 -7.87 -8.42
C LEU A 186 -10.98 -6.78 -7.84
N LEU A 187 -10.51 -6.07 -6.81
CA LEU A 187 -11.28 -5.03 -6.15
C LEU A 187 -11.51 -3.82 -7.04
N ALA A 188 -10.53 -3.45 -7.86
CA ALA A 188 -10.68 -2.39 -8.85
C ALA A 188 -11.80 -2.74 -9.85
N CYS A 189 -11.74 -3.91 -10.49
CA CYS A 189 -12.77 -4.34 -11.44
C CYS A 189 -14.16 -4.42 -10.78
N PHE A 190 -14.25 -5.05 -9.60
CA PHE A 190 -15.51 -5.16 -8.86
C PHE A 190 -16.10 -3.79 -8.52
N THR A 191 -15.25 -2.86 -8.05
CA THR A 191 -15.68 -1.51 -7.66
C THR A 191 -16.04 -0.65 -8.86
N ILE A 192 -15.38 -0.83 -10.00
CA ILE A 192 -15.72 -0.12 -11.24
C ILE A 192 -17.14 -0.50 -11.68
N GLU A 193 -17.45 -1.78 -11.78
CA GLU A 193 -18.80 -2.25 -12.15
C GLU A 193 -19.84 -1.77 -11.14
N TRP A 194 -19.57 -1.99 -9.84
CA TRP A 194 -20.52 -1.64 -8.79
C TRP A 194 -20.73 -0.14 -8.64
N GLY A 195 -19.65 0.63 -8.74
CA GLY A 195 -19.66 2.08 -8.64
C GLY A 195 -20.38 2.73 -9.80
N MET A 196 -20.19 2.24 -11.03
CA MET A 196 -20.96 2.69 -12.20
C MET A 196 -22.45 2.47 -12.03
N ILE A 197 -22.85 1.28 -11.57
CA ILE A 197 -24.27 0.97 -11.32
C ILE A 197 -24.85 1.91 -10.26
N PHE A 198 -24.19 2.03 -9.10
CA PHE A 198 -24.71 2.81 -7.99
C PHE A 198 -24.75 4.32 -8.31
N ARG A 199 -23.68 4.86 -8.91
CA ARG A 199 -23.65 6.25 -9.40
C ARG A 199 -24.69 6.47 -10.50
N GLY A 200 -24.85 5.50 -11.39
CA GLY A 200 -25.85 5.51 -12.46
C GLY A 200 -27.27 5.70 -11.92
N PHE A 201 -27.64 4.99 -10.86
CA PHE A 201 -28.94 5.17 -10.20
C PHE A 201 -29.16 6.54 -9.57
N LEU A 202 -28.08 7.27 -9.26
CA LEU A 202 -28.14 8.64 -8.75
C LEU A 202 -28.10 9.71 -9.86
N GLN A 203 -27.90 9.34 -11.13
CA GLN A 203 -27.93 10.28 -12.24
C GLN A 203 -29.34 10.80 -12.47
N HIS A 204 -29.46 12.08 -12.86
CA HIS A 204 -30.74 12.68 -13.23
C HIS A 204 -31.44 11.91 -14.36
N ASN A 205 -30.68 11.45 -15.36
CA ASN A 205 -31.20 10.68 -16.48
C ASN A 205 -31.94 9.41 -16.04
N PHE A 206 -31.45 8.72 -15.00
CA PHE A 206 -32.10 7.53 -14.46
C PHE A 206 -33.48 7.86 -13.88
N SER A 207 -33.64 9.02 -13.24
CA SER A 207 -34.94 9.45 -12.70
C SER A 207 -35.98 9.76 -13.78
N GLU A 208 -35.55 10.12 -14.99
CA GLU A 208 -36.42 10.50 -16.10
C GLU A 208 -36.72 9.32 -17.04
N THR A 209 -35.71 8.50 -17.34
CA THR A 209 -35.77 7.47 -18.39
C THR A 209 -35.76 6.05 -17.84
N GLY A 210 -35.42 5.86 -16.57
CA GLY A 210 -35.20 4.56 -15.95
C GLY A 210 -33.90 3.88 -16.38
N VAL A 211 -33.01 4.57 -17.11
CA VAL A 211 -31.69 4.04 -17.52
C VAL A 211 -30.56 5.02 -17.17
N PHE A 212 -29.38 4.49 -16.86
CA PHE A 212 -28.16 5.26 -16.63
C PHE A 212 -27.22 5.16 -17.82
N THR A 213 -26.45 6.22 -18.06
CA THR A 213 -25.54 6.29 -19.21
C THR A 213 -24.10 6.04 -18.81
N ILE A 214 -23.33 5.46 -19.74
CA ILE A 214 -21.90 5.18 -19.60
C ILE A 214 -21.12 6.01 -20.62
N SER A 215 -20.19 6.83 -20.11
CA SER A 215 -19.23 7.66 -20.83
C SER A 215 -17.80 7.49 -20.28
N ILE A 216 -16.83 8.21 -20.85
CA ILE A 216 -15.45 8.22 -20.33
C ILE A 216 -15.39 8.90 -18.95
N GLU A 217 -16.24 9.88 -18.68
CA GLU A 217 -16.36 10.50 -17.36
C GLU A 217 -16.92 9.51 -16.33
N ASP A 218 -17.84 8.64 -16.74
CA ASP A 218 -18.32 7.56 -15.86
C ASP A 218 -17.21 6.53 -15.60
N LEU A 219 -16.35 6.22 -16.58
CA LEU A 219 -15.16 5.39 -16.36
C LEU A 219 -14.18 6.04 -15.36
N LEU A 220 -13.91 7.33 -15.53
CA LEU A 220 -13.03 8.08 -14.64
C LEU A 220 -13.56 8.13 -13.20
N THR A 221 -14.85 8.41 -13.02
CA THR A 221 -15.46 8.46 -11.67
C THR A 221 -15.59 7.09 -11.02
N ALA A 222 -15.69 6.02 -11.82
CA ALA A 222 -15.61 4.65 -11.34
C ALA A 222 -14.19 4.31 -10.82
N ASP A 223 -13.14 4.78 -11.50
CA ASP A 223 -11.76 4.63 -11.02
C ASP A 223 -11.51 5.41 -9.72
N PHE A 224 -12.11 6.59 -9.53
CA PHE A 224 -12.06 7.30 -8.25
C PHE A 224 -12.72 6.51 -7.11
N ALA A 225 -13.86 5.83 -7.39
CA ALA A 225 -14.47 4.93 -6.42
C ALA A 225 -13.58 3.72 -6.11
N ALA A 226 -12.91 3.16 -7.12
CA ALA A 226 -11.92 2.11 -6.92
C ALA A 226 -10.76 2.59 -6.03
N ALA A 227 -10.25 3.81 -6.24
CA ALA A 227 -9.21 4.39 -5.39
C ALA A 227 -9.62 4.43 -3.91
N VAL A 228 -10.88 4.77 -3.58
CA VAL A 228 -11.39 4.74 -2.20
C VAL A 228 -11.19 3.35 -1.58
N VAL A 229 -11.67 2.30 -2.27
CA VAL A 229 -11.62 0.91 -1.80
C VAL A 229 -10.18 0.43 -1.67
N LEU A 230 -9.29 0.84 -2.59
CA LEU A 230 -7.87 0.46 -2.56
C LEU A 230 -7.10 1.15 -1.43
N ILE A 231 -7.48 2.37 -1.04
CA ILE A 231 -6.95 3.03 0.16
C ILE A 231 -7.36 2.24 1.41
N THR A 232 -8.62 1.81 1.49
CA THR A 232 -9.09 0.94 2.58
C THR A 232 -8.38 -0.42 2.57
N MET A 233 -8.16 -1.01 1.39
CA MET A 233 -7.35 -2.22 1.23
C MET A 233 -5.97 -2.04 1.84
N GLY A 234 -5.32 -0.88 1.67
CA GLY A 234 -4.02 -0.58 2.28
C GLY A 234 -4.02 -0.64 3.82
N CYS A 235 -5.09 -0.18 4.47
CA CYS A 235 -5.27 -0.36 5.93
C CYS A 235 -5.29 -1.85 6.30
N MET A 236 -5.99 -2.65 5.50
CA MET A 236 -6.33 -4.04 5.80
C MET A 236 -5.45 -5.08 5.10
N LEU A 237 -4.41 -4.63 4.37
CA LEU A 237 -3.55 -5.45 3.54
C LEU A 237 -2.95 -6.60 4.37
N GLY A 238 -3.07 -7.83 3.87
CA GLY A 238 -2.56 -9.03 4.54
C GLY A 238 -3.42 -9.57 5.68
N LYS A 239 -4.55 -8.93 6.03
CA LYS A 239 -5.40 -9.29 7.19
C LYS A 239 -6.78 -9.83 6.83
N LEU A 240 -7.26 -9.55 5.63
CA LEU A 240 -8.56 -10.01 5.13
C LEU A 240 -8.38 -11.10 4.07
N SER A 241 -9.33 -12.04 4.05
CA SER A 241 -9.41 -13.02 2.96
C SER A 241 -9.95 -12.36 1.68
N PRO A 242 -9.74 -12.97 0.49
CA PRO A 242 -10.33 -12.48 -0.76
C PRO A 242 -11.86 -12.29 -0.67
N SER A 243 -12.57 -13.19 0.01
CA SER A 243 -14.01 -13.06 0.26
C SER A 243 -14.35 -11.81 1.08
N GLN A 244 -13.56 -11.53 2.13
CA GLN A 244 -13.78 -10.36 2.99
C GLN A 244 -13.52 -9.05 2.25
N TYR A 245 -12.51 -9.01 1.38
CA TYR A 245 -12.25 -7.84 0.54
C TYR A 245 -13.42 -7.54 -0.41
N VAL A 246 -14.00 -8.56 -1.06
CA VAL A 246 -15.17 -8.36 -1.94
C VAL A 246 -16.38 -7.83 -1.16
N ILE A 247 -16.63 -8.36 0.05
CA ILE A 247 -17.72 -7.87 0.92
C ILE A 247 -17.46 -6.45 1.39
N MET A 248 -16.21 -6.12 1.71
CA MET A 248 -15.79 -4.77 2.06
C MET A 248 -16.09 -3.80 0.92
N ALA A 249 -15.66 -4.11 -0.30
CA ALA A 249 -15.91 -3.29 -1.49
C ALA A 249 -17.42 -3.11 -1.77
N LEU A 250 -18.21 -4.17 -1.60
CA LEU A 250 -19.67 -4.11 -1.75
C LEU A 250 -20.32 -3.10 -0.79
N LEU A 251 -19.87 -3.07 0.47
CA LEU A 251 -20.43 -2.21 1.52
C LEU A 251 -19.88 -0.78 1.45
N GLU A 252 -18.60 -0.62 1.17
CA GLU A 252 -17.90 0.66 1.15
C GLU A 252 -18.34 1.54 -0.04
N THR A 253 -18.39 0.95 -1.24
CA THR A 253 -18.62 1.70 -2.50
C THR A 253 -19.92 2.53 -2.48
N PRO A 254 -21.09 1.99 -2.10
CA PRO A 254 -22.33 2.77 -2.06
C PRO A 254 -22.29 3.92 -1.05
N VAL A 255 -21.65 3.69 0.10
CA VAL A 255 -21.53 4.72 1.14
C VAL A 255 -20.60 5.83 0.67
N ALA A 256 -19.46 5.48 0.07
CA ALA A 256 -18.52 6.45 -0.49
C ALA A 256 -19.18 7.33 -1.54
N ILE A 257 -19.86 6.73 -2.53
CA ILE A 257 -20.54 7.46 -3.60
C ILE A 257 -21.72 8.29 -3.07
N GLY A 258 -22.48 7.76 -2.10
CA GLY A 258 -23.58 8.51 -1.48
C GLY A 258 -23.09 9.74 -0.71
N ILE A 259 -21.99 9.62 0.04
CA ILE A 259 -21.38 10.75 0.76
C ILE A 259 -20.76 11.74 -0.21
N GLU A 260 -20.07 11.27 -1.24
CA GLU A 260 -19.61 12.11 -2.34
C GLU A 260 -20.75 12.92 -2.93
N HIS A 261 -21.90 12.29 -3.22
CA HIS A 261 -23.04 12.98 -3.80
C HIS A 261 -23.54 14.11 -2.90
N ILE A 262 -23.64 13.87 -1.59
CA ILE A 262 -24.04 14.91 -0.62
C ILE A 262 -22.99 16.03 -0.58
N VAL A 263 -21.70 15.70 -0.52
CA VAL A 263 -20.62 16.69 -0.39
C VAL A 263 -20.48 17.54 -1.65
N VAL A 264 -20.44 16.92 -2.83
CA VAL A 264 -20.16 17.59 -4.10
C VAL A 264 -21.42 18.21 -4.71
N HIS A 265 -22.56 17.50 -4.70
CA HIS A 265 -23.77 17.96 -5.41
C HIS A 265 -24.77 18.70 -4.53
N VAL A 266 -24.83 18.39 -3.22
CA VAL A 266 -25.77 19.06 -2.30
C VAL A 266 -25.08 20.20 -1.54
N PHE A 267 -23.92 19.92 -0.95
CA PHE A 267 -23.17 20.93 -0.21
C PHE A 267 -22.36 21.84 -1.14
N HIS A 268 -22.15 21.44 -2.40
CA HIS A 268 -21.33 22.17 -3.38
C HIS A 268 -19.92 22.46 -2.85
N VAL A 269 -19.33 21.47 -2.20
CA VAL A 269 -17.92 21.51 -1.77
C VAL A 269 -17.03 21.37 -2.99
N ASN A 270 -16.02 22.23 -3.12
CA ASN A 270 -14.97 22.04 -4.12
C ASN A 270 -13.95 21.06 -3.56
N ASP A 271 -13.89 19.85 -4.11
CA ASP A 271 -12.89 18.83 -3.78
C ASP A 271 -12.34 18.17 -5.04
N VAL A 272 -11.72 18.97 -5.90
CA VAL A 272 -11.40 18.54 -7.28
C VAL A 272 -10.51 17.31 -7.33
N GLY A 273 -9.50 17.21 -6.47
CA GLY A 273 -8.63 16.02 -6.39
C GLY A 273 -9.09 14.96 -5.40
N GLY A 274 -10.30 15.06 -4.85
CA GLY A 274 -10.86 14.07 -3.93
C GLY A 274 -10.09 13.91 -2.62
N SER A 275 -9.40 14.93 -2.11
CA SER A 275 -8.67 14.80 -0.85
C SER A 275 -9.59 14.47 0.31
N MET A 276 -10.84 14.95 0.29
CA MET A 276 -11.84 14.57 1.28
C MET A 276 -12.57 13.31 0.83
N ILE A 277 -13.29 13.35 -0.30
CA ILE A 277 -14.21 12.27 -0.69
C ILE A 277 -13.51 10.96 -1.09
N VAL A 278 -12.24 11.00 -1.50
CA VAL A 278 -11.44 9.81 -1.82
C VAL A 278 -10.49 9.48 -0.66
N HIS A 279 -9.58 10.40 -0.36
CA HIS A 279 -8.45 10.10 0.52
C HIS A 279 -8.81 10.08 2.01
N VAL A 280 -9.50 11.10 2.53
CA VAL A 280 -10.02 11.06 3.91
C VAL A 280 -11.03 9.93 4.06
N PHE A 281 -11.98 9.80 3.13
CA PHE A 281 -12.99 8.74 3.24
C PHE A 281 -12.35 7.35 3.35
N GLY A 282 -11.55 6.93 2.36
CA GLY A 282 -10.94 5.60 2.36
C GLY A 282 -10.01 5.38 3.55
N ALA A 283 -9.17 6.37 3.90
CA ALA A 283 -8.23 6.20 5.00
C ALA A 283 -8.94 6.00 6.35
N TYR A 284 -9.95 6.84 6.67
CA TYR A 284 -10.62 6.74 7.96
C TYR A 284 -11.69 5.64 8.00
N PHE A 285 -12.25 5.23 6.86
CA PHE A 285 -13.02 4.00 6.76
C PHE A 285 -12.14 2.79 7.11
N GLY A 286 -10.99 2.66 6.45
CA GLY A 286 -10.03 1.60 6.71
C GLY A 286 -9.50 1.58 8.15
N LEU A 287 -9.20 2.74 8.74
CA LEU A 287 -8.73 2.81 10.12
C LEU A 287 -9.80 2.41 11.13
N ALA A 288 -11.05 2.84 10.93
CA ALA A 288 -12.16 2.43 11.79
C ALA A 288 -12.44 0.92 11.68
N LEU A 289 -12.39 0.38 10.45
CA LEU A 289 -12.49 -1.05 10.19
C LEU A 289 -11.36 -1.79 10.91
N SER A 290 -10.10 -1.39 10.72
CA SER A 290 -8.93 -1.97 11.38
C SER A 290 -9.05 -1.95 12.91
N ARG A 291 -9.56 -0.85 13.48
CA ARG A 291 -9.76 -0.74 14.93
C ARG A 291 -10.76 -1.76 15.49
N VAL A 292 -11.83 -2.03 14.77
CA VAL A 292 -12.85 -3.02 15.15
C VAL A 292 -12.35 -4.44 14.92
N PHE A 293 -11.62 -4.63 13.82
CA PHE A 293 -11.10 -5.92 13.38
C PHE A 293 -9.80 -6.33 14.08
N TYR A 294 -9.20 -5.43 14.87
CA TYR A 294 -7.90 -5.58 15.51
C TYR A 294 -7.69 -6.93 16.23
N LYS A 295 -6.50 -7.48 16.00
CA LYS A 295 -5.88 -8.60 16.71
C LYS A 295 -4.44 -8.22 17.09
N LYS A 296 -3.93 -8.78 18.19
CA LYS A 296 -2.58 -8.44 18.66
C LYS A 296 -1.51 -9.01 17.72
N GLU A 297 -1.83 -10.13 17.10
CA GLU A 297 -1.03 -10.91 16.15
C GLU A 297 -0.72 -10.13 14.87
N TYR A 298 -1.43 -9.03 14.59
CA TYR A 298 -1.12 -8.13 13.47
C TYR A 298 0.17 -7.36 13.67
N VAL A 299 0.47 -6.98 14.91
CA VAL A 299 1.62 -6.13 15.22
C VAL A 299 2.86 -7.00 15.31
N SER A 300 3.90 -6.67 14.55
CA SER A 300 5.18 -7.39 14.56
C SER A 300 5.07 -8.85 14.10
N HIS A 301 4.12 -9.14 13.20
CA HIS A 301 4.02 -10.46 12.58
C HIS A 301 5.27 -10.74 11.73
N GLU A 302 5.77 -11.98 11.72
CA GLU A 302 7.03 -12.31 11.02
C GLU A 302 6.99 -12.02 9.50
N ASN A 303 5.81 -12.13 8.90
CA ASN A 303 5.56 -11.84 7.48
C ASN A 303 5.31 -10.35 7.20
N GLU A 304 5.07 -9.52 8.23
CA GLU A 304 4.84 -8.09 8.08
C GLU A 304 6.18 -7.35 7.92
N GLY A 305 6.64 -7.25 6.68
CA GLY A 305 7.86 -6.49 6.35
C GLY A 305 8.24 -6.65 4.89
N SER A 306 9.29 -5.94 4.49
CA SER A 306 9.79 -5.96 3.12
C SER A 306 11.15 -6.67 3.00
N THR A 307 11.59 -6.82 1.75
CA THR A 307 12.96 -7.15 1.38
C THR A 307 13.38 -6.23 0.24
N TYR A 308 14.68 -6.17 -0.07
CA TYR A 308 15.23 -5.28 -1.09
C TYR A 308 14.46 -5.30 -2.42
N HIS A 309 14.12 -6.50 -2.92
CA HIS A 309 13.41 -6.62 -4.20
C HIS A 309 11.94 -6.21 -4.11
N THR A 310 11.26 -6.49 -3.00
CA THR A 310 9.85 -6.10 -2.84
C THR A 310 9.70 -4.58 -2.66
N ASP A 311 10.67 -3.91 -2.04
CA ASP A 311 10.70 -2.45 -2.00
C ASP A 311 10.96 -1.83 -3.37
N ILE A 312 11.80 -2.43 -4.22
CA ILE A 312 11.97 -2.00 -5.62
C ILE A 312 10.66 -2.15 -6.40
N PHE A 313 9.92 -3.25 -6.22
CA PHE A 313 8.61 -3.42 -6.84
C PHE A 313 7.61 -2.39 -6.33
N ALA A 314 7.60 -2.09 -5.04
CA ALA A 314 6.76 -1.04 -4.46
C ALA A 314 7.04 0.34 -5.07
N MET A 315 8.31 0.63 -5.38
CA MET A 315 8.69 1.86 -6.05
C MET A 315 8.15 1.99 -7.48
N ILE A 316 7.87 0.89 -8.19
CA ILE A 316 7.17 0.96 -9.48
C ILE A 316 5.80 1.59 -9.28
N GLY A 317 5.04 1.10 -8.29
CA GLY A 317 3.73 1.65 -7.95
C GLY A 317 3.82 3.12 -7.54
N ALA A 318 4.76 3.45 -6.65
CA ALA A 318 4.99 4.82 -6.21
C ALA A 318 5.28 5.78 -7.37
N LEU A 319 6.12 5.38 -8.33
CA LEU A 319 6.46 6.22 -9.48
C LEU A 319 5.28 6.44 -10.42
N PHE A 320 4.49 5.41 -10.71
CA PHE A 320 3.29 5.55 -11.54
C PHE A 320 2.23 6.43 -10.87
N LEU A 321 2.04 6.30 -9.55
CA LEU A 321 1.21 7.23 -8.80
C LEU A 321 1.76 8.66 -8.90
N TRP A 322 3.07 8.84 -8.69
CA TRP A 322 3.68 10.17 -8.69
C TRP A 322 3.54 10.87 -10.05
N LEU A 323 3.82 10.16 -11.14
CA LEU A 323 3.80 10.69 -12.50
C LEU A 323 2.40 11.10 -12.98
N PHE A 324 1.37 10.33 -12.59
CA PHE A 324 0.00 10.52 -13.07
C PHE A 324 -0.92 11.26 -12.12
N TRP A 325 -0.48 11.58 -10.90
CA TRP A 325 -1.26 12.37 -9.95
C TRP A 325 -1.71 13.75 -10.48
N PRO A 326 -0.91 14.50 -11.27
CA PRO A 326 -1.39 15.74 -11.87
C PRO A 326 -2.64 15.53 -12.73
N SER A 327 -2.73 14.41 -13.45
CA SER A 327 -3.94 14.02 -14.20
C SER A 327 -5.07 13.65 -13.25
N PHE A 328 -4.82 12.90 -12.18
CA PHE A 328 -5.81 12.56 -11.16
C PHE A 328 -6.52 13.79 -10.57
N ASN A 329 -5.74 14.79 -10.13
CA ASN A 329 -6.29 16.01 -9.54
C ASN A 329 -6.93 16.96 -10.57
N ALA A 330 -6.61 16.81 -11.86
CA ALA A 330 -7.09 17.68 -12.92
C ALA A 330 -8.27 17.09 -13.72
N ALA A 331 -8.45 15.77 -13.73
CA ALA A 331 -9.46 15.09 -14.54
C ALA A 331 -10.90 15.61 -14.32
N PRO A 332 -11.36 15.86 -13.08
CA PRO A 332 -12.69 16.41 -12.82
C PRO A 332 -12.70 17.96 -12.83
N ALA A 333 -11.55 18.60 -13.03
CA ALA A 333 -11.46 20.06 -13.01
C ALA A 333 -12.09 20.70 -14.26
N ASP A 334 -12.93 21.69 -14.01
CA ASP A 334 -13.54 22.57 -15.00
C ASP A 334 -13.63 23.98 -14.39
N PRO A 335 -13.49 25.07 -15.17
CA PRO A 335 -13.11 25.17 -16.58
C PRO A 335 -11.61 24.88 -16.87
N GLU A 336 -11.20 25.00 -18.14
CA GLU A 336 -9.83 24.66 -18.61
C GLU A 336 -8.70 25.40 -17.86
N ASP A 337 -8.88 26.67 -17.48
CA ASP A 337 -7.87 27.38 -16.67
C ASP A 337 -7.73 26.76 -15.27
N ALA A 338 -8.85 26.30 -14.68
CA ALA A 338 -8.87 25.62 -13.39
C ALA A 338 -8.21 24.24 -13.48
N ARG A 339 -8.42 23.53 -14.59
CA ARG A 339 -7.74 22.27 -14.92
C ARG A 339 -6.24 22.44 -15.09
N HIS A 340 -5.83 23.45 -15.86
CA HIS A 340 -4.41 23.76 -16.03
C HIS A 340 -3.74 24.12 -14.70
N ARG A 341 -4.40 24.93 -13.85
CA ARG A 341 -3.92 25.19 -12.49
C ARG A 341 -3.79 23.92 -11.65
N ALA A 342 -4.76 23.00 -11.73
CA ALA A 342 -4.73 21.74 -10.99
C ALA A 342 -3.49 20.90 -11.34
N ILE A 343 -3.12 20.83 -12.62
CA ILE A 343 -1.89 20.15 -13.08
C ILE A 343 -0.65 20.81 -12.46
N LEU A 344 -0.51 22.13 -12.61
CA LEU A 344 0.66 22.88 -12.16
C LEU A 344 0.85 22.82 -10.64
N ASN A 345 -0.23 23.07 -9.89
CA ASN A 345 -0.20 23.05 -8.43
C ASN A 345 0.08 21.65 -7.89
N THR A 346 -0.48 20.61 -8.51
CA THR A 346 -0.22 19.22 -8.11
C THR A 346 1.25 18.87 -8.32
N TYR A 347 1.80 19.16 -9.49
CA TYR A 347 3.21 18.90 -9.79
C TYR A 347 4.15 19.60 -8.80
N LEU A 348 3.95 20.90 -8.56
CA LEU A 348 4.78 21.67 -7.62
C LEU A 348 4.68 21.13 -6.19
N SER A 349 3.47 20.83 -5.71
CA SER A 349 3.26 20.24 -4.38
C SER A 349 4.01 18.91 -4.24
N MET A 350 3.94 18.04 -5.25
CA MET A 350 4.59 16.74 -5.21
C MET A 350 6.11 16.82 -5.25
N VAL A 351 6.68 17.73 -6.06
CA VAL A 351 8.13 17.99 -6.05
C VAL A 351 8.59 18.44 -4.65
N ALA A 352 7.87 19.35 -4.02
CA ALA A 352 8.19 19.79 -2.66
C ALA A 352 8.03 18.66 -1.61
N SER A 353 7.02 17.81 -1.77
CA SER A 353 6.79 16.63 -0.91
C SER A 353 7.93 15.64 -1.00
N VAL A 354 8.50 15.43 -2.20
CA VAL A 354 9.70 14.60 -2.38
C VAL A 354 10.88 15.18 -1.61
N MET A 355 11.16 16.47 -1.79
CA MET A 355 12.29 17.13 -1.09
C MET A 355 12.13 17.06 0.44
N ALA A 356 10.93 17.31 0.95
CA ALA A 356 10.62 17.18 2.36
C ALA A 356 10.79 15.73 2.85
N THR A 357 10.29 14.75 2.10
CA THR A 357 10.36 13.35 2.47
C THR A 357 11.79 12.87 2.63
N PHE A 358 12.66 13.14 1.66
CA PHE A 358 14.08 12.76 1.74
C PHE A 358 14.77 13.43 2.92
N LEU A 359 14.54 14.74 3.10
CA LEU A 359 15.12 15.50 4.21
C LEU A 359 14.67 14.94 5.57
N VAL A 360 13.36 14.81 5.78
CA VAL A 360 12.83 14.37 7.08
C VAL A 360 13.16 12.91 7.34
N SER A 361 13.10 12.03 6.33
CA SER A 361 13.47 10.61 6.46
C SER A 361 14.91 10.46 6.98
N PHE A 362 15.86 11.20 6.38
CA PHE A 362 17.25 11.26 6.84
C PHE A 362 17.38 11.86 8.25
N LEU A 363 16.57 12.87 8.58
CA LEU A 363 16.65 13.58 9.85
C LEU A 363 16.10 12.80 11.05
N VAL A 364 15.04 12.01 10.85
CA VAL A 364 14.39 11.25 11.92
C VAL A 364 15.04 9.90 12.18
N ASN A 365 15.75 9.36 11.18
CA ASN A 365 16.54 8.14 11.34
C ASN A 365 17.80 8.41 12.18
N LYS A 366 18.00 7.62 13.25
CA LYS A 366 19.14 7.78 14.17
C LYS A 366 20.51 7.66 13.49
N HIS A 367 20.61 6.80 12.49
CA HIS A 367 21.82 6.51 11.72
C HIS A 367 21.95 7.37 10.46
N ARG A 368 21.03 8.33 10.25
CA ARG A 368 21.02 9.17 9.05
C ARG A 368 20.89 8.39 7.75
N HIS A 369 20.12 7.29 7.77
CA HIS A 369 19.75 6.54 6.57
C HIS A 369 18.34 6.91 6.10
N ILE A 370 18.09 6.74 4.80
CA ILE A 370 16.78 6.98 4.19
C ILE A 370 15.99 5.66 4.20
N ASP A 371 14.77 5.71 4.70
CA ASP A 371 13.84 4.57 4.71
C ASP A 371 13.01 4.52 3.40
N MET A 372 13.00 3.36 2.74
CA MET A 372 12.25 3.16 1.48
C MET A 372 10.74 3.19 1.66
N VAL A 373 10.21 2.88 2.85
CA VAL A 373 8.78 3.03 3.16
C VAL A 373 8.39 4.51 3.12
N HIS A 374 9.24 5.40 3.67
CA HIS A 374 9.05 6.84 3.56
C HIS A 374 9.09 7.29 2.09
N ILE A 375 10.07 6.80 1.31
CA ILE A 375 10.20 7.21 -0.10
C ILE A 375 9.03 6.74 -0.95
N ALA A 376 8.60 5.49 -0.82
CA ALA A 376 7.51 4.93 -1.62
C ALA A 376 6.16 5.61 -1.34
N ASN A 377 5.95 6.12 -0.11
CA ASN A 377 4.66 6.65 0.31
C ASN A 377 4.67 8.18 0.51
N SER A 378 5.53 8.72 1.37
CA SER A 378 5.47 10.14 1.76
C SER A 378 5.81 11.12 0.63
N THR A 379 6.50 10.66 -0.42
CA THR A 379 6.72 11.45 -1.65
C THR A 379 5.41 11.79 -2.37
N LEU A 380 4.36 10.99 -2.14
CA LEU A 380 3.03 11.13 -2.73
C LEU A 380 2.10 12.04 -1.90
N ALA A 381 2.44 12.32 -0.64
CA ALA A 381 1.58 13.06 0.29
C ALA A 381 1.21 14.48 -0.22
N GLY A 382 2.10 15.13 -0.97
CA GLY A 382 1.81 16.41 -1.61
C GLY A 382 0.68 16.35 -2.64
N GLY A 383 0.51 15.23 -3.35
CA GLY A 383 -0.58 15.02 -4.30
C GLY A 383 -1.94 14.92 -3.60
N VAL A 384 -1.97 14.25 -2.44
CA VAL A 384 -3.14 14.19 -1.57
C VAL A 384 -3.44 15.55 -0.94
N ALA A 385 -2.45 16.21 -0.34
CA ALA A 385 -2.66 17.45 0.43
C ALA A 385 -3.10 18.65 -0.42
N ILE A 386 -2.80 18.63 -1.72
CA ILE A 386 -3.17 19.70 -2.65
C ILE A 386 -4.52 19.44 -3.33
N GLY A 387 -5.02 18.19 -3.36
CA GLY A 387 -6.13 17.76 -4.21
C GLY A 387 -7.38 18.64 -4.14
N THR A 388 -7.92 18.93 -2.94
CA THR A 388 -9.08 19.84 -2.76
C THR A 388 -8.83 21.24 -3.33
N ASN A 389 -7.58 21.70 -3.31
CA ASN A 389 -7.17 23.07 -3.60
C ASN A 389 -6.46 23.24 -4.94
N ALA A 390 -6.26 22.16 -5.69
CA ALA A 390 -5.40 22.12 -6.86
C ALA A 390 -5.87 23.12 -7.94
N ASN A 391 -7.18 23.26 -8.13
CA ASN A 391 -7.79 24.21 -9.06
C ASN A 391 -7.96 25.64 -8.52
N VAL A 392 -7.79 25.84 -7.20
CA VAL A 392 -8.02 27.11 -6.48
C VAL A 392 -6.73 27.92 -6.32
N ILE A 393 -5.61 27.28 -5.97
CA ILE A 393 -4.39 28.01 -5.61
C ILE A 393 -3.84 28.81 -6.80
N LEU A 394 -3.63 30.12 -6.60
CA LEU A 394 -3.11 31.04 -7.62
C LEU A 394 -1.60 31.30 -7.48
N SER A 395 -0.99 30.95 -6.34
CA SER A 395 0.44 31.16 -6.08
C SER A 395 1.21 29.83 -6.09
N PRO A 396 2.23 29.68 -6.96
CA PRO A 396 3.12 28.51 -6.98
C PRO A 396 3.79 28.24 -5.62
N LEU A 397 4.13 29.29 -4.86
CA LEU A 397 4.73 29.15 -3.54
C LEU A 397 3.78 28.45 -2.56
N HIS A 398 2.48 28.74 -2.61
CA HIS A 398 1.51 28.09 -1.73
C HIS A 398 1.41 26.60 -2.02
N ALA A 399 1.46 26.18 -3.30
CA ALA A 399 1.50 24.77 -3.67
C ALA A 399 2.76 24.07 -3.14
N LEU A 400 3.94 24.70 -3.28
CA LEU A 400 5.20 24.18 -2.72
C LEU A 400 5.15 24.04 -1.19
N LEU A 401 4.58 25.02 -0.49
CA LEU A 401 4.46 24.98 0.98
C LEU A 401 3.52 23.87 1.46
N VAL A 402 2.37 23.69 0.80
CA VAL A 402 1.45 22.58 1.10
C VAL A 402 2.16 21.24 0.92
N GLY A 403 2.84 21.06 -0.20
CA GLY A 403 3.58 19.83 -0.51
C GLY A 403 4.71 19.54 0.47
N PHE A 404 5.54 20.53 0.77
CA PHE A 404 6.63 20.40 1.72
C PHE A 404 6.11 20.02 3.12
N PHE A 405 5.05 20.68 3.59
CA PHE A 405 4.44 20.36 4.87
C PHE A 405 3.86 18.93 4.89
N ALA A 406 3.17 18.52 3.82
CA ALA A 406 2.59 17.19 3.71
C ALA A 406 3.65 16.08 3.73
N GLY A 407 4.77 16.25 3.01
CA GLY A 407 5.88 15.31 3.04
C GLY A 407 6.49 15.17 4.45
N CYS A 408 6.73 16.29 5.14
CA CYS A 408 7.18 16.28 6.54
C CYS A 408 6.19 15.55 7.45
N LEU A 409 4.90 15.89 7.37
CA LEU A 409 3.84 15.31 8.19
C LEU A 409 3.71 13.80 7.95
N SER A 410 3.79 13.37 6.70
CA SER A 410 3.69 11.97 6.32
C SER A 410 4.85 11.14 6.90
N VAL A 411 6.10 11.62 6.79
CA VAL A 411 7.26 10.93 7.39
C VAL A 411 7.16 10.87 8.92
N VAL A 412 6.77 11.98 9.57
CA VAL A 412 6.50 11.99 11.02
C VAL A 412 5.41 10.98 11.38
N GLY A 413 4.40 10.86 10.52
CA GLY A 413 3.35 9.87 10.60
C GLY A 413 3.88 8.45 10.65
N TYR A 414 4.67 8.05 9.65
CA TYR A 414 5.27 6.72 9.60
C TYR A 414 6.20 6.46 10.79
N GLN A 415 7.07 7.41 11.11
CA GLN A 415 8.10 7.22 12.12
C GLN A 415 7.55 7.13 13.56
N TYR A 416 6.47 7.87 13.86
CA TYR A 416 6.00 8.04 15.25
C TYR A 416 4.52 7.75 15.45
N ILE A 417 3.65 8.15 14.51
CA ILE A 417 2.19 8.02 14.67
C ILE A 417 1.73 6.59 14.41
N THR A 418 2.18 5.94 13.32
CA THR A 418 1.84 4.54 13.04
C THR A 418 2.21 3.59 14.19
N PRO A 419 3.45 3.62 14.73
CA PRO A 419 3.79 2.80 15.89
C PRO A 419 2.95 3.10 17.12
N PHE A 420 2.61 4.37 17.36
CA PHE A 420 1.73 4.76 18.46
C PHE A 420 0.30 4.22 18.29
N MET A 421 -0.28 4.36 17.09
CA MET A 421 -1.62 3.85 16.78
C MET A 421 -1.71 2.33 16.96
N ALA A 422 -0.74 1.59 16.43
CA ALA A 422 -0.69 0.13 16.54
C ALA A 422 -0.59 -0.31 18.00
N ASN A 423 0.38 0.23 18.74
CA ASN A 423 0.70 -0.25 20.08
C ASN A 423 -0.21 0.30 21.20
N LYS A 424 -0.77 1.50 21.05
CA LYS A 424 -1.55 2.17 22.10
C LYS A 424 -3.03 2.27 21.77
N LEU A 425 -3.37 2.55 20.52
CA LEU A 425 -4.76 2.73 20.10
C LEU A 425 -5.41 1.46 19.55
N LYS A 426 -4.62 0.38 19.35
CA LYS A 426 -5.06 -0.87 18.73
C LYS A 426 -5.62 -0.63 17.32
N MET A 427 -4.96 0.22 16.56
CA MET A 427 -5.25 0.51 15.15
C MET A 427 -4.02 0.17 14.34
N HIS A 428 -4.07 -0.96 13.63
CA HIS A 428 -2.96 -1.44 12.84
C HIS A 428 -3.18 -1.09 11.37
N ASP A 429 -2.28 -0.31 10.78
CA ASP A 429 -2.39 0.23 9.43
C ASP A 429 -1.21 -0.27 8.60
N THR A 430 -1.44 -1.30 7.76
CA THR A 430 -0.38 -2.06 7.10
C THR A 430 0.44 -1.17 6.16
N CYS A 431 -0.21 -0.38 5.29
CA CYS A 431 0.48 0.51 4.36
C CYS A 431 0.79 1.90 4.95
N GLY A 432 0.34 2.20 6.18
CA GLY A 432 0.39 3.54 6.75
C GLY A 432 -0.48 4.53 5.97
N VAL A 433 -1.65 4.11 5.50
CA VAL A 433 -2.57 4.96 4.72
C VAL A 433 -3.03 6.18 5.50
N HIS A 434 -3.00 6.16 6.84
CA HIS A 434 -3.21 7.35 7.65
C HIS A 434 -2.18 8.45 7.34
N ASN A 435 -0.94 8.06 7.10
CA ASN A 435 0.18 8.97 6.90
C ASN A 435 0.22 9.56 5.49
N LEU A 436 -0.24 8.79 4.50
CA LEU A 436 -0.28 9.22 3.10
C LEU A 436 -1.63 9.86 2.74
N HIS A 437 -2.74 9.20 3.05
CA HIS A 437 -4.07 9.62 2.61
C HIS A 437 -4.83 10.39 3.70
N GLY A 438 -4.85 9.86 4.93
CA GLY A 438 -5.67 10.39 6.02
C GLY A 438 -5.28 11.80 6.48
N MET A 439 -4.09 11.96 7.06
CA MET A 439 -3.62 13.26 7.57
C MET A 439 -3.42 14.29 6.45
N PRO A 440 -2.76 13.97 5.32
CA PRO A 440 -2.64 14.91 4.21
C PRO A 440 -4.01 15.31 3.63
N GLY A 441 -4.98 14.40 3.57
CA GLY A 441 -6.35 14.72 3.12
C GLY A 441 -7.09 15.66 4.07
N VAL A 442 -6.92 15.49 5.38
CA VAL A 442 -7.45 16.44 6.39
C VAL A 442 -6.79 17.81 6.23
N VAL A 443 -5.48 17.86 5.99
CA VAL A 443 -4.78 19.12 5.69
C VAL A 443 -5.36 19.80 4.46
N ALA A 444 -5.67 19.07 3.39
CA ALA A 444 -6.32 19.61 2.20
C ALA A 444 -7.69 20.23 2.51
N GLY A 445 -8.52 19.52 3.27
CA GLY A 445 -9.84 20.02 3.69
C GLY A 445 -9.74 21.30 4.53
N LEU A 446 -8.82 21.34 5.51
CA LEU A 446 -8.59 22.54 6.34
C LEU A 446 -8.00 23.71 5.55
N THR A 447 -7.04 23.44 4.68
CA THR A 447 -6.46 24.49 3.81
C THR A 447 -7.46 24.99 2.78
N SER A 448 -8.48 24.21 2.41
CA SER A 448 -9.55 24.69 1.53
C SER A 448 -10.45 25.74 2.18
N VAL A 449 -10.65 25.66 3.50
CA VAL A 449 -11.28 26.72 4.28
C VAL A 449 -10.43 27.99 4.20
N LEU A 450 -9.12 27.86 4.45
CA LEU A 450 -8.17 28.98 4.39
C LEU A 450 -8.14 29.65 3.01
N PHE A 451 -7.99 28.88 1.93
CA PHE A 451 -7.87 29.44 0.58
C PHE A 451 -9.17 30.03 0.05
N ALA A 452 -10.33 29.53 0.48
CA ALA A 452 -11.62 30.17 0.20
C ALA A 452 -11.74 31.57 0.84
N PHE A 453 -11.01 31.85 1.93
CA PHE A 453 -10.93 33.18 2.54
C PHE A 453 -9.81 34.06 1.95
N VAL A 454 -8.65 33.48 1.67
CA VAL A 454 -7.44 34.25 1.31
C VAL A 454 -7.45 34.75 -0.13
N TYR A 455 -7.96 33.96 -1.08
CA TYR A 455 -7.99 34.39 -2.47
C TYR A 455 -9.25 35.21 -2.77
N ASP A 456 -9.04 36.44 -3.23
CA ASP A 456 -10.11 37.32 -3.67
C ASP A 456 -10.84 36.69 -4.89
N PRO A 457 -12.16 36.46 -4.81
CA PRO A 457 -12.96 35.99 -5.94
C PRO A 457 -12.75 36.77 -7.24
N ALA A 458 -12.44 38.07 -7.16
CA ALA A 458 -12.18 38.91 -8.33
C ALA A 458 -11.00 38.43 -9.19
N LEU A 459 -10.03 37.72 -8.59
CA LEU A 459 -8.85 37.21 -9.31
C LEU A 459 -9.19 36.06 -10.28
N TYR A 460 -10.30 35.37 -10.06
CA TYR A 460 -10.76 34.27 -10.91
C TYR A 460 -11.73 34.74 -12.01
N GLY A 461 -12.28 35.95 -11.89
CA GLY A 461 -13.29 36.47 -12.82
C GLY A 461 -14.50 35.53 -12.93
N SER A 462 -14.94 35.24 -14.16
CA SER A 462 -16.11 34.40 -14.41
C SER A 462 -15.93 32.92 -14.04
N THR A 463 -14.69 32.46 -13.81
CA THR A 463 -14.42 31.04 -13.52
C THR A 463 -14.63 30.69 -12.06
N TYR A 464 -14.71 31.70 -11.17
CA TYR A 464 -14.96 31.51 -9.73
C TYR A 464 -16.22 30.69 -9.49
N ALA A 465 -17.30 31.05 -10.19
CA ALA A 465 -18.60 30.45 -9.99
C ALA A 465 -18.67 28.99 -10.49
N LYS A 466 -17.79 28.60 -11.42
CA LYS A 466 -17.67 27.21 -11.87
C LYS A 466 -16.90 26.33 -10.88
N ILE A 467 -15.90 26.90 -10.19
CA ILE A 467 -15.13 26.22 -9.13
C ILE A 467 -15.99 26.09 -7.87
N TYR A 468 -16.64 27.18 -7.45
CA TYR A 468 -17.53 27.24 -6.29
C TYR A 468 -18.98 27.43 -6.74
N LYS A 469 -19.59 26.35 -7.25
CA LYS A 469 -20.92 26.33 -7.90
C LYS A 469 -22.03 27.04 -7.14
N ALA A 470 -22.08 26.89 -5.81
CA ALA A 470 -23.13 27.52 -5.01
C ALA A 470 -23.10 29.06 -5.02
N THR A 471 -21.99 29.67 -5.45
CA THR A 471 -21.89 31.12 -5.57
C THR A 471 -22.75 31.67 -6.72
N GLU A 472 -23.08 30.85 -7.74
CA GLU A 472 -24.09 31.18 -8.76
C GLU A 472 -25.48 31.40 -8.14
N HIS A 473 -25.74 30.76 -6.99
CA HIS A 473 -26.99 30.88 -6.24
C HIS A 473 -26.88 31.85 -5.04
N GLY A 474 -25.89 32.75 -5.06
CA GLY A 474 -25.75 33.82 -4.06
C GLY A 474 -25.03 33.43 -2.77
N ARG A 475 -24.41 32.24 -2.70
CA ARG A 475 -23.55 31.89 -1.56
C ARG A 475 -22.27 32.73 -1.60
N ASP A 476 -21.94 33.39 -0.50
CA ASP A 476 -20.67 34.12 -0.38
C ASP A 476 -19.47 33.18 -0.09
N HIS A 477 -18.26 33.67 -0.31
CA HIS A 477 -17.02 32.90 -0.12
C HIS A 477 -16.81 32.45 1.34
N LYS A 478 -17.30 33.22 2.33
CA LYS A 478 -17.18 32.88 3.75
C LYS A 478 -18.06 31.69 4.11
N THR A 479 -19.29 31.71 3.62
CA THR A 479 -20.24 30.61 3.74
C THR A 479 -19.71 29.40 3.00
N GLN A 480 -19.16 29.58 1.79
CA GLN A 480 -18.51 28.48 1.07
C GLN A 480 -17.38 27.83 1.88
N ALA A 481 -16.54 28.62 2.55
CA ALA A 481 -15.49 28.09 3.44
C ALA A 481 -16.06 27.25 4.60
N LEU A 482 -17.20 27.66 5.18
CA LEU A 482 -17.90 26.86 6.20
C LEU A 482 -18.46 25.56 5.61
N TYR A 483 -18.95 25.56 4.37
CA TYR A 483 -19.39 24.35 3.69
C TYR A 483 -18.23 23.40 3.36
N GLN A 484 -17.03 23.90 3.04
CA GLN A 484 -15.83 23.05 2.93
C GLN A 484 -15.56 22.32 4.25
N LEU A 485 -15.63 23.04 5.39
CA LEU A 485 -15.43 22.45 6.71
C LEU A 485 -16.54 21.44 7.06
N ALA A 486 -17.80 21.76 6.74
CA ALA A 486 -18.93 20.86 6.93
C ALA A 486 -18.79 19.58 6.08
N GLY A 487 -18.31 19.70 4.84
CA GLY A 487 -17.99 18.57 3.98
C GLY A 487 -16.93 17.66 4.59
N LEU A 488 -15.81 18.23 5.05
CA LEU A 488 -14.75 17.47 5.74
C LEU A 488 -15.30 16.73 6.97
N GLY A 489 -16.11 17.41 7.79
CA GLY A 489 -16.74 16.82 8.97
C GLY A 489 -17.69 15.67 8.64
N LEU A 490 -18.51 15.83 7.60
CA LEU A 490 -19.42 14.79 7.12
C LEU A 490 -18.65 13.57 6.61
N VAL A 491 -17.60 13.77 5.81
CA VAL A 491 -16.75 12.68 5.32
C VAL A 491 -16.12 11.93 6.50
N LEU A 492 -15.46 12.63 7.43
CA LEU A 492 -14.83 11.99 8.59
C LEU A 492 -15.83 11.20 9.44
N GLY A 493 -16.98 11.82 9.76
CA GLY A 493 -17.99 11.17 10.60
C GLY A 493 -18.60 9.94 9.92
N SER A 494 -18.92 10.05 8.64
CA SER A 494 -19.52 8.95 7.88
C SER A 494 -18.54 7.81 7.63
N SER A 495 -17.28 8.09 7.28
CA SER A 495 -16.26 7.07 7.02
C SER A 495 -15.90 6.29 8.29
N LEU A 496 -15.74 6.96 9.43
CA LEU A 496 -15.48 6.29 10.71
C LEU A 496 -16.65 5.39 11.12
N LEU A 497 -17.88 5.87 10.99
CA LEU A 497 -19.06 5.10 11.35
C LEU A 497 -19.26 3.88 10.45
N SER A 498 -19.22 4.08 9.13
CA SER A 498 -19.44 3.00 8.17
C SER A 498 -18.29 1.99 8.17
N GLY A 499 -17.03 2.45 8.33
CA GLY A 499 -15.87 1.56 8.48
C GLY A 499 -15.97 0.68 9.72
N ALA A 500 -16.42 1.24 10.86
CA ALA A 500 -16.64 0.46 12.08
C ALA A 500 -17.76 -0.58 11.90
N ILE A 501 -18.88 -0.21 11.27
CA ILE A 501 -19.98 -1.14 10.95
C ILE A 501 -19.50 -2.26 10.04
N THR A 502 -18.77 -1.93 8.97
CA THR A 502 -18.16 -2.91 8.07
C THR A 502 -17.21 -3.86 8.82
N GLY A 503 -16.38 -3.32 9.72
CA GLY A 503 -15.51 -4.12 10.58
C GLY A 503 -16.27 -5.13 11.44
N LEU A 504 -17.44 -4.75 11.99
CA LEU A 504 -18.30 -5.67 12.75
C LEU A 504 -18.86 -6.78 11.86
N ILE A 505 -19.31 -6.44 10.65
CA ILE A 505 -19.86 -7.40 9.68
C ILE A 505 -18.78 -8.39 9.25
N LEU A 506 -17.58 -7.91 8.88
CA LEU A 506 -16.49 -8.77 8.40
C LEU A 506 -15.93 -9.71 9.48
N LYS A 507 -16.08 -9.35 10.76
CA LYS A 507 -15.66 -10.17 11.91
C LYS A 507 -16.59 -11.34 12.19
N MET A 508 -17.77 -11.39 11.58
CA MET A 508 -18.70 -12.50 11.74
C MET A 508 -18.10 -13.80 11.18
N LYS A 509 -18.22 -14.90 11.94
CA LYS A 509 -17.65 -16.23 11.60
C LYS A 509 -18.29 -16.93 10.39
N ILE A 510 -19.26 -16.27 9.74
CA ILE A 510 -19.84 -16.73 8.48
C ILE A 510 -18.89 -16.50 7.30
N TRP A 511 -17.97 -15.54 7.42
CA TRP A 511 -16.96 -15.23 6.41
C TRP A 511 -15.68 -15.99 6.67
N ASN A 512 -15.02 -16.46 5.61
CA ASN A 512 -13.70 -17.05 5.69
C ASN A 512 -12.72 -16.00 6.22
N GLN A 513 -11.99 -16.36 7.27
CA GLN A 513 -11.01 -15.52 7.93
C GLN A 513 -9.61 -16.03 7.57
N VAL A 514 -8.64 -15.13 7.49
CA VAL A 514 -7.23 -15.51 7.38
C VAL A 514 -6.79 -16.17 8.70
N ARG A 515 -6.04 -17.26 8.60
CA ARG A 515 -5.48 -17.97 9.75
C ARG A 515 -4.37 -17.12 10.37
N ASP A 516 -4.23 -17.16 11.69
CA ASP A 516 -3.33 -16.23 12.38
C ASP A 516 -1.86 -16.35 11.92
N LYS A 517 -1.40 -17.56 11.58
CA LYS A 517 -0.04 -17.81 11.05
C LYS A 517 0.18 -17.37 9.59
N GLU A 518 -0.90 -17.12 8.85
CA GLU A 518 -0.89 -16.82 7.42
C GLU A 518 -1.16 -15.34 7.14
N TYR A 519 -1.17 -14.50 8.18
CA TYR A 519 -1.22 -13.05 7.95
C TYR A 519 -0.03 -12.61 7.10
N TYR A 520 -0.32 -11.70 6.16
CA TYR A 520 0.65 -11.14 5.21
C TYR A 520 1.36 -12.19 4.33
N ALA A 521 0.70 -13.34 4.08
CA ALA A 521 1.18 -14.40 3.21
C ALA A 521 0.17 -14.81 2.12
N ASP A 522 0.69 -15.27 0.98
CA ASP A 522 -0.07 -15.71 -0.21
C ASP A 522 -0.49 -17.19 -0.15
N GLY A 523 0.16 -18.00 0.70
CA GLY A 523 0.09 -19.47 0.67
C GLY A 523 -1.31 -20.08 0.86
N ASP A 524 -2.24 -19.36 1.51
CA ASP A 524 -3.62 -19.83 1.71
C ASP A 524 -4.50 -19.70 0.46
N TYR A 525 -4.13 -18.84 -0.49
CA TYR A 525 -4.99 -18.44 -1.60
C TYR A 525 -4.40 -18.70 -2.98
N PHE A 526 -3.09 -18.90 -3.06
CA PHE A 526 -2.38 -19.07 -4.32
C PHE A 526 -1.59 -20.38 -4.35
N HIS A 527 -1.49 -20.96 -5.55
CA HIS A 527 -0.47 -21.96 -5.81
C HIS A 527 0.88 -21.24 -5.93
N THR A 528 1.67 -21.28 -4.87
CA THR A 528 2.95 -20.59 -4.80
C THR A 528 4.06 -21.38 -5.52
N PRO A 529 5.06 -20.71 -6.12
CA PRO A 529 6.25 -21.38 -6.64
C PRO A 529 7.01 -22.18 -5.56
N ASP A 530 7.81 -23.16 -5.99
CA ASP A 530 8.54 -24.07 -5.08
C ASP A 530 9.53 -23.36 -4.15
N ASP A 531 10.02 -22.18 -4.56
CA ASP A 531 10.95 -21.33 -3.82
C ASP A 531 10.26 -20.29 -2.92
N TYR A 532 8.93 -20.26 -2.86
CA TYR A 532 8.17 -19.30 -2.03
C TYR A 532 8.52 -19.38 -0.54
N ASP A 533 8.74 -20.59 -0.03
CA ASP A 533 9.15 -20.83 1.35
C ASP A 533 10.67 -20.81 1.53
N PHE A 534 11.47 -20.60 0.48
CA PHE A 534 12.92 -20.83 0.50
C PHE A 534 13.62 -20.06 1.63
N THR A 535 13.33 -18.77 1.77
CA THR A 535 13.89 -17.92 2.83
C THR A 535 13.39 -18.33 4.21
N THR A 536 12.09 -18.63 4.36
CA THR A 536 11.50 -19.07 5.64
C THR A 536 12.02 -20.44 6.10
N ARG A 537 12.19 -21.40 5.17
CA ARG A 537 12.74 -22.73 5.43
C ARG A 537 14.22 -22.70 5.78
N ILE A 538 14.99 -21.75 5.24
CA ILE A 538 16.40 -21.59 5.60
C ILE A 538 16.51 -21.05 7.03
N ILE A 539 15.75 -20.00 7.36
CA ILE A 539 15.81 -19.36 8.68
C ILE A 539 15.32 -20.30 9.79
N SER A 540 14.24 -21.05 9.57
CA SER A 540 13.71 -21.99 10.58
C SER A 540 14.56 -23.24 10.82
N ASN A 541 15.53 -23.51 9.95
CA ASN A 541 16.46 -24.64 10.08
C ASN A 541 17.86 -24.22 10.57
N ILE A 542 18.07 -22.94 10.90
CA ILE A 542 19.32 -22.42 11.43
C ILE A 542 19.09 -21.96 12.88
N ASP A 543 19.38 -22.84 13.84
CA ASP A 543 19.30 -22.49 15.29
C ASP A 543 20.45 -21.57 15.73
N HIS A 544 21.67 -21.80 15.22
CA HIS A 544 22.83 -20.94 15.44
C HIS A 544 23.80 -21.00 14.26
N VAL A 545 24.55 -19.92 14.03
CA VAL A 545 25.70 -19.91 13.12
C VAL A 545 26.93 -19.43 13.88
N GLU A 546 27.83 -20.35 14.24
CA GLU A 546 29.18 -19.99 14.70
C GLU A 546 30.06 -19.64 13.49
N VAL A 547 30.50 -18.38 13.42
CA VAL A 547 31.41 -17.90 12.38
C VAL A 547 32.70 -17.43 13.04
N THR A 548 33.83 -18.01 12.64
CA THR A 548 35.15 -17.53 13.07
C THR A 548 35.71 -16.60 11.99
N GLU A 549 35.91 -15.34 12.35
CA GLU A 549 36.51 -14.34 11.46
C GLU A 549 38.03 -14.46 11.53
N HIS A 550 38.67 -14.76 10.40
CA HIS A 550 40.12 -14.76 10.29
C HIS A 550 40.58 -13.46 9.62
N THR A 551 40.89 -12.44 10.41
CA THR A 551 41.57 -11.26 9.91
C THR A 551 43.05 -11.59 9.73
N LYS A 552 43.57 -11.57 8.50
CA LYS A 552 45.02 -11.57 8.29
C LYS A 552 45.57 -10.26 8.85
N LEU A 553 46.34 -10.33 9.93
CA LEU A 553 47.14 -9.21 10.38
C LEU A 553 48.05 -8.79 9.22
N LYS A 554 47.88 -7.57 8.72
CA LYS A 554 48.88 -6.96 7.82
C LYS A 554 50.18 -6.88 8.62
N GLU A 555 51.22 -7.53 8.12
CA GLU A 555 52.57 -7.30 8.61
C GLU A 555 52.85 -5.80 8.52
N SER A 556 53.06 -5.17 9.68
CA SER A 556 53.55 -3.82 9.77
C SER A 556 54.95 -3.78 9.16
N VAL A 557 55.12 -3.06 8.05
CA VAL A 557 56.43 -2.65 7.53
C VAL A 557 56.91 -1.43 8.30
#